data_AF-A0A7K0NB01-F1
#
_entry.id   AF-A0A7K0NB01-F1
#
_cell.length_a   1.000
_cell.length_b   1.000
_cell.length_c   1.000
_cell.angle_alpha   90.00
_cell.angle_beta   90.00
_cell.angle_gamma   90.00
#
_symmetry.space_group_name_H-M   'P 1'
#
loop_
_entity.id
_entity.type
_entity.pdbx_description
1 polymer ?
#
loop_
_entity_poly.entity_id
_entity_poly.type
_entity_poly.pdbx_seq_one_letter_code
_entity_poly.pdbx_strand_id
1 'polypeptide(L)'
;MKDFSTELGELRKRVGEAAKYLNVETSRGLLIELEVEVAKPDLWNDQEHAKKINSQYVAVKSDLDEFDQLSNTLDDLFVLHELAREADDSSQEPELDSGVSACRSKLDLLEMRSMFTGEHDGCDAILQINAKDGGVDAQDWSEMLLRMYRRWAELKSFGFEIGDISIGTEAGILSADVTIRGRYV
;
A
#
# COMPACT_ATOMS: atom_id res chain seq x y z
N MET A 1 35.40 -1.55 -3.90
CA MET A 1 33.96 -1.30 -3.79
C MET A 1 33.16 -2.27 -4.67
N LYS A 2 32.04 -2.85 -4.18
CA LYS A 2 31.04 -3.60 -4.99
C LYS A 2 30.45 -2.70 -6.08
N ASP A 3 30.21 -3.26 -7.26
CA ASP A 3 29.59 -2.52 -8.37
C ASP A 3 28.07 -2.75 -8.40
N PHE A 4 27.30 -1.70 -8.12
CA PHE A 4 25.83 -1.71 -8.13
C PHE A 4 25.21 -1.28 -9.46
N SER A 5 26.02 -0.92 -10.46
CA SER A 5 25.54 -0.31 -11.71
C SER A 5 24.51 -1.18 -12.45
N THR A 6 24.70 -2.50 -12.43
CA THR A 6 23.75 -3.45 -13.05
C THR A 6 22.42 -3.48 -12.29
N GLU A 7 22.45 -3.61 -10.97
CA GLU A 7 21.25 -3.71 -10.12
C GLU A 7 20.41 -2.42 -10.19
N LEU A 8 21.08 -1.26 -10.11
CA LEU A 8 20.45 0.05 -10.25
C LEU A 8 19.88 0.27 -11.65
N GLY A 9 20.59 -0.17 -12.69
CA GLY A 9 20.13 -0.12 -14.08
C GLY A 9 18.88 -0.95 -14.32
N GLU A 10 18.82 -2.17 -13.76
CA GLU A 10 17.63 -3.02 -13.80
C GLU A 10 16.44 -2.39 -13.08
N LEU A 11 16.65 -1.83 -11.88
CA LEU A 11 15.60 -1.13 -11.14
C LEU A 11 15.07 0.09 -11.91
N ARG A 12 15.96 0.90 -12.52
CA ARG A 12 15.55 2.06 -13.33
C ARG A 12 14.68 1.65 -14.50
N LYS A 13 15.04 0.55 -15.18
CA LYS A 13 14.24 0.01 -16.26
C LYS A 13 12.85 -0.43 -15.78
N ARG A 14 12.78 -1.19 -14.68
CA ARG A 14 11.51 -1.65 -14.10
C ARG A 14 10.63 -0.50 -13.62
N VAL A 15 11.20 0.53 -12.98
CA VAL A 15 10.46 1.75 -12.58
C VAL A 15 9.87 2.46 -13.81
N GLY A 16 10.63 2.55 -14.91
CA GLY A 16 10.13 3.11 -16.17
C GLY A 16 9.02 2.28 -16.83
N GLU A 17 9.04 0.96 -16.68
CA GLU A 17 7.94 0.08 -17.09
C GLU A 17 6.72 0.26 -16.18
N ALA A 18 6.94 0.38 -14.87
CA ALA A 18 5.91 0.65 -13.86
C ALA A 18 5.17 1.95 -14.10
N ALA A 19 5.88 3.01 -14.47
CA ALA A 19 5.27 4.29 -14.83
C ALA A 19 4.17 4.14 -15.91
N LYS A 20 4.35 3.21 -16.85
CA LYS A 20 3.41 2.98 -17.95
C LYS A 20 2.17 2.24 -17.48
N TYR A 21 2.32 1.08 -16.86
CA TYR A 21 1.15 0.27 -16.48
C TYR A 21 0.40 0.85 -15.26
N LEU A 22 1.07 1.67 -14.43
CA LEU A 22 0.42 2.47 -13.39
C LEU A 22 -0.22 3.77 -13.94
N ASN A 23 -0.08 4.04 -15.23
CA ASN A 23 -0.61 5.23 -15.90
C ASN A 23 -0.20 6.55 -15.21
N VAL A 24 1.04 6.64 -14.70
CA VAL A 24 1.52 7.78 -13.90
C VAL A 24 1.27 9.12 -14.59
N GLU A 25 1.53 9.21 -15.89
CA GLU A 25 1.31 10.44 -16.65
C GLU A 25 -0.17 10.85 -16.72
N THR A 26 -1.06 9.86 -16.89
CA THR A 26 -2.52 10.12 -16.91
C THR A 26 -3.00 10.55 -15.53
N SER A 27 -2.50 9.89 -14.47
CA SER A 27 -2.79 10.23 -13.09
C SER A 27 -2.31 11.64 -12.73
N ARG A 28 -1.16 12.08 -13.26
CA ARG A 28 -0.67 13.46 -13.08
C ARG A 28 -1.62 14.49 -13.70
N GLY A 29 -2.11 14.23 -14.92
CA GLY A 29 -3.12 15.08 -15.54
C GLY A 29 -4.42 15.14 -14.72
N LEU A 30 -4.90 13.99 -14.27
CA LEU A 30 -6.09 13.90 -13.43
C LEU A 30 -5.91 14.60 -12.07
N LEU A 31 -4.73 14.52 -11.47
CA LEU A 31 -4.44 15.21 -10.21
C LEU A 31 -4.62 16.72 -10.36
N ILE A 32 -4.14 17.31 -11.46
CA ILE A 32 -4.29 18.74 -11.74
C ILE A 32 -5.77 19.13 -11.86
N GLU A 33 -6.57 18.32 -12.56
CA GLU A 33 -8.02 18.55 -12.67
C GLU A 33 -8.71 18.48 -11.31
N LEU A 34 -8.38 17.45 -10.51
CA LEU A 34 -8.94 17.27 -9.17
C LEU A 34 -8.51 18.38 -8.20
N GLU A 35 -7.29 18.90 -8.29
CA GLU A 35 -6.82 20.05 -7.49
C GLU A 35 -7.66 21.30 -7.76
N VAL A 36 -8.01 21.55 -9.03
CA VAL A 36 -8.89 22.66 -9.41
C VAL A 36 -10.29 22.45 -8.84
N GLU A 37 -10.86 21.25 -8.94
CA GLU A 37 -12.19 20.93 -8.39
C GLU A 37 -12.22 21.04 -6.86
N VAL A 38 -11.23 20.51 -6.15
CA VAL A 38 -11.13 20.58 -4.68
C VAL A 38 -10.97 22.02 -4.18
N ALA A 39 -10.34 22.90 -4.98
CA ALA A 39 -10.19 24.31 -4.64
C ALA A 39 -11.48 25.15 -4.81
N LYS A 40 -12.53 24.61 -5.46
CA LYS A 40 -13.78 25.32 -5.68
C LYS A 40 -14.55 25.54 -4.37
N PRO A 41 -14.89 26.79 -4.01
CA PRO A 41 -15.61 27.07 -2.76
C PRO A 41 -17.00 26.42 -2.69
N ASP A 42 -17.66 26.24 -3.83
CA ASP A 42 -18.99 25.67 -3.97
C ASP A 42 -19.02 24.14 -3.95
N LEU A 43 -17.86 23.47 -3.98
CA LEU A 43 -17.79 22.00 -3.87
C LEU A 43 -18.53 21.50 -2.62
N TRP A 44 -18.38 22.22 -1.51
CA TRP A 44 -18.96 21.86 -0.22
C TRP A 44 -20.49 22.06 -0.12
N ASN A 45 -21.12 22.63 -1.15
CA ASN A 45 -22.58 22.74 -1.23
C ASN A 45 -23.25 21.37 -1.47
N ASP A 46 -22.52 20.42 -2.05
CA ASP A 46 -22.94 19.03 -2.22
C ASP A 46 -21.95 18.10 -1.50
N GLN A 47 -22.34 17.63 -0.32
CA GLN A 47 -21.47 16.81 0.53
C GLN A 47 -21.11 15.46 -0.10
N GLU A 48 -22.03 14.84 -0.84
CA GLU A 48 -21.78 13.55 -1.49
C GLU A 48 -20.78 13.72 -2.64
N HIS A 49 -20.96 14.76 -3.46
CA HIS A 49 -20.01 15.10 -4.51
C HIS A 49 -18.63 15.48 -3.95
N ALA A 50 -18.59 16.34 -2.92
CA ALA A 50 -17.36 16.74 -2.24
C ALA A 50 -16.59 15.53 -1.70
N LYS A 51 -17.28 14.59 -1.05
CA LYS A 51 -16.67 13.36 -0.53
C LYS A 51 -16.05 12.53 -1.66
N LYS A 52 -16.78 12.35 -2.76
CA LYS A 52 -16.30 11.59 -3.93
C LYS A 52 -15.05 12.21 -4.55
N ILE A 53 -15.08 13.51 -4.83
CA ILE A 53 -13.95 14.24 -5.43
C ILE A 53 -12.74 14.22 -4.50
N ASN A 54 -12.94 14.48 -3.20
CA ASN A 54 -11.83 14.48 -2.24
C ASN A 54 -11.23 13.08 -2.06
N SER A 55 -12.05 12.02 -2.03
CA SER A 55 -11.56 10.64 -1.99
C SER A 55 -10.73 10.29 -3.23
N GLN A 56 -11.17 10.70 -4.43
CA GLN A 56 -10.41 10.50 -5.67
C GLN A 56 -9.11 11.30 -5.66
N TYR A 57 -9.13 12.56 -5.23
CA TYR A 57 -7.95 13.41 -5.13
C TYR A 57 -6.89 12.79 -4.21
N VAL A 58 -7.28 12.39 -2.99
CA VAL A 58 -6.37 11.77 -2.03
C VAL A 58 -5.81 10.45 -2.56
N ALA A 59 -6.62 9.63 -3.22
CA ALA A 59 -6.17 8.37 -3.80
C ALA A 59 -5.11 8.58 -4.90
N VAL A 60 -5.42 9.42 -5.90
CA VAL A 60 -4.51 9.72 -7.02
C VAL A 60 -3.22 10.36 -6.52
N LYS A 61 -3.33 11.32 -5.60
CA LYS A 61 -2.18 11.99 -5.00
C LYS A 61 -1.27 11.02 -4.26
N SER A 62 -1.85 10.15 -3.43
CA SER A 62 -1.09 9.15 -2.67
C SER A 62 -0.34 8.19 -3.59
N ASP A 63 -0.94 7.76 -4.70
CA ASP A 63 -0.27 6.84 -5.64
C ASP A 63 0.90 7.52 -6.36
N LEU A 64 0.72 8.78 -6.75
CA LEU A 64 1.77 9.59 -7.37
C LEU A 64 2.90 9.88 -6.39
N ASP A 65 2.59 10.26 -5.15
CA ASP A 65 3.58 10.54 -4.11
C ASP A 65 4.41 9.29 -3.80
N GLU A 66 3.80 8.10 -3.75
CA GLU A 66 4.53 6.83 -3.55
C GLU A 66 5.47 6.52 -4.73
N PHE A 67 5.02 6.71 -5.96
CA PHE A 67 5.83 6.48 -7.16
C PHE A 67 6.99 7.47 -7.26
N ASP A 68 6.74 8.75 -6.97
CA ASP A 68 7.74 9.81 -7.01
C ASP A 68 8.80 9.59 -5.91
N GLN A 69 8.39 9.17 -4.71
CA GLN A 69 9.33 8.78 -3.64
C GLN A 69 10.23 7.62 -4.06
N LEU A 70 9.69 6.59 -4.72
CA LEU A 70 10.49 5.47 -5.22
C LEU A 70 11.50 5.95 -6.28
N SER A 71 11.05 6.78 -7.21
CA SER A 71 11.89 7.32 -8.29
C SER A 71 13.03 8.19 -7.73
N ASN A 72 12.72 9.10 -6.80
CA ASN A 72 13.71 9.95 -6.15
C ASN A 72 14.71 9.12 -5.33
N THR A 73 14.24 8.14 -4.56
CA THR A 73 15.14 7.25 -3.79
C THR A 73 16.10 6.51 -4.73
N LEU A 74 15.62 6.06 -5.89
CA LEU A 74 16.48 5.39 -6.87
C LEU A 74 17.51 6.36 -7.45
N ASP A 75 17.13 7.58 -7.79
CA ASP A 75 18.06 8.61 -8.28
C ASP A 75 19.12 8.96 -7.22
N ASP A 76 18.74 9.10 -5.96
CA ASP A 76 19.67 9.32 -4.85
C ASP A 76 20.68 8.17 -4.71
N LEU A 77 20.26 6.92 -4.89
CA LEU A 77 21.15 5.75 -4.87
C LEU A 77 22.13 5.74 -6.05
N PHE A 78 21.72 6.23 -7.23
CA PHE A 78 22.64 6.41 -8.36
C PHE A 78 23.73 7.43 -8.02
N VAL A 79 23.35 8.58 -7.44
CA VAL A 79 24.28 9.64 -7.03
C VAL A 79 25.22 9.13 -5.95
N LEU A 80 24.69 8.42 -4.93
CA LEU A 80 25.51 7.84 -3.86
C LEU A 80 26.53 6.84 -4.42
N HIS A 81 26.11 5.97 -5.34
CA HIS A 81 26.98 4.99 -5.99
C HIS A 81 28.09 5.67 -6.80
N GLU A 82 27.76 6.70 -7.58
CA GLU A 82 28.72 7.47 -8.35
C GLU A 82 29.77 8.12 -7.45
N LEU A 83 29.34 8.85 -6.42
CA LEU A 83 30.24 9.51 -5.46
C LEU A 83 31.14 8.51 -4.72
N ALA A 84 30.58 7.38 -4.28
CA ALA A 84 31.34 6.33 -3.60
C ALA A 84 32.38 5.68 -4.53
N ARG A 85 32.06 5.50 -5.82
CA ARG A 85 33.02 4.99 -6.82
C ARG A 85 34.13 5.97 -7.12
N GLU A 86 33.83 7.26 -7.24
CA GLU A 86 34.82 8.31 -7.46
C GLU A 86 35.79 8.43 -6.27
N ALA A 87 35.28 8.24 -5.05
CA ALA A 87 36.07 8.30 -3.82
C ALA A 87 36.74 6.97 -3.42
N ASP A 88 36.45 5.86 -4.11
CA ASP A 88 36.78 4.48 -3.70
C ASP A 88 36.36 4.18 -2.23
N ASP A 89 35.22 4.73 -1.82
CA ASP A 89 34.70 4.64 -0.46
C ASP A 89 33.78 3.42 -0.28
N SER A 90 34.36 2.30 0.17
CA SER A 90 33.58 1.08 0.46
C SER A 90 32.70 1.19 1.71
N SER A 91 32.78 2.27 2.50
CA SER A 91 31.92 2.44 3.68
C SER A 91 30.45 2.70 3.31
N GLN A 92 30.18 3.10 2.07
CA GLN A 92 28.82 3.32 1.54
C GLN A 92 28.12 2.04 1.06
N GLU A 93 28.84 0.92 0.93
CA GLU A 93 28.26 -0.34 0.42
C GLU A 93 27.03 -0.82 1.22
N PRO A 94 27.01 -0.80 2.58
CA PRO A 94 25.85 -1.24 3.34
C PRO A 94 24.61 -0.37 3.08
N GLU A 95 24.80 0.94 2.91
CA GLU A 95 23.71 1.86 2.60
C GLU A 95 23.15 1.58 1.21
N LEU A 96 24.02 1.40 0.20
CA LEU A 96 23.63 1.03 -1.16
C LEU A 96 22.89 -0.31 -1.21
N ASP A 97 23.39 -1.37 -0.56
CA ASP A 97 22.71 -2.68 -0.50
C ASP A 97 21.32 -2.57 0.14
N SER A 98 21.21 -1.83 1.24
CA SER A 98 19.93 -1.65 1.94
C SER A 98 18.94 -0.82 1.11
N GLY A 99 19.41 0.23 0.45
CA GLY A 99 18.61 1.09 -0.42
C GLY A 99 18.11 0.35 -1.65
N VAL A 100 18.98 -0.40 -2.34
CA VAL A 100 18.61 -1.23 -3.49
C VAL A 100 17.56 -2.27 -3.09
N SER A 101 17.74 -2.94 -1.94
CA SER A 101 16.78 -3.93 -1.43
C SER A 101 15.43 -3.30 -1.08
N ALA A 102 15.44 -2.09 -0.50
CA ALA A 102 14.23 -1.34 -0.17
C ALA A 102 13.48 -0.87 -1.42
N CYS A 103 14.19 -0.31 -2.42
CA CYS A 103 13.62 0.09 -3.70
C CYS A 103 12.99 -1.11 -4.43
N ARG A 104 13.68 -2.25 -4.45
CA ARG A 104 13.14 -3.49 -5.03
C ARG A 104 11.84 -3.91 -4.35
N SER A 105 11.84 -3.96 -3.02
CA SER A 105 10.65 -4.36 -2.25
C SER A 105 9.48 -3.41 -2.44
N LYS A 106 9.74 -2.09 -2.48
CA LYS A 106 8.70 -1.08 -2.76
C LYS A 106 8.15 -1.21 -4.17
N LEU A 107 9.03 -1.41 -5.15
CA LEU A 107 8.61 -1.62 -6.53
C LEU A 107 7.72 -2.85 -6.64
N ASP A 108 8.14 -4.00 -6.11
CA ASP A 108 7.36 -5.25 -6.13
C ASP A 108 5.94 -5.05 -5.54
N LEU A 109 5.82 -4.25 -4.47
CA LEU A 109 4.52 -3.90 -3.89
C LEU A 109 3.68 -3.02 -4.81
N LEU A 110 4.26 -2.03 -5.48
CA LEU A 110 3.57 -1.21 -6.47
C LEU A 110 3.12 -2.03 -7.69
N GLU A 111 3.96 -2.96 -8.16
CA GLU A 111 3.58 -3.85 -9.27
C GLU A 111 2.42 -4.76 -8.88
N MET A 112 2.42 -5.30 -7.66
CA MET A 112 1.29 -6.05 -7.13
C MET A 112 0.03 -5.19 -7.05
N ARG A 113 0.14 -3.95 -6.57
CA ARG A 113 -1.00 -3.02 -6.50
C ARG A 113 -1.60 -2.73 -7.86
N SER A 114 -0.79 -2.69 -8.92
CA SER A 114 -1.29 -2.51 -10.29
C SER A 114 -2.22 -3.63 -10.76
N MET A 115 -2.16 -4.81 -10.14
CA MET A 115 -3.04 -5.94 -10.48
C MET A 115 -4.46 -5.75 -9.91
N PHE A 116 -4.63 -4.88 -8.91
CA PHE A 116 -5.91 -4.58 -8.28
C PHE A 116 -6.73 -3.58 -9.12
N THR A 117 -7.30 -4.10 -10.21
CA THR A 117 -8.13 -3.35 -11.17
C THR A 117 -9.62 -3.66 -11.03
N GLY A 118 -10.02 -4.44 -10.03
CA GLY A 118 -11.40 -4.78 -9.74
C GLY A 118 -12.20 -3.57 -9.24
N GLU A 119 -13.51 -3.59 -9.47
CA GLU A 119 -14.43 -2.51 -9.07
C GLU A 119 -14.41 -2.21 -7.56
N HIS A 120 -14.11 -3.22 -6.75
CA HIS A 120 -14.15 -3.14 -5.29
C HIS A 120 -12.77 -3.12 -4.62
N ASP A 121 -11.66 -3.17 -5.38
CA ASP A 121 -10.32 -3.25 -4.78
C ASP A 121 -9.91 -1.95 -4.05
N GLY A 122 -10.61 -0.85 -4.34
CA GLY A 122 -10.46 0.42 -3.61
C GLY A 122 -11.36 0.56 -2.39
N CYS A 123 -12.22 -0.43 -2.09
CA CYS A 123 -13.17 -0.38 -0.98
C CYS A 123 -12.60 -1.00 0.30
N ASP A 124 -13.18 -0.62 1.44
CA ASP A 124 -12.97 -1.32 2.71
C ASP A 124 -13.50 -2.76 2.59
N ALA A 125 -12.86 -3.72 3.28
CA ALA A 125 -13.28 -5.12 3.27
C ALA A 125 -14.13 -5.46 4.50
N ILE A 126 -15.15 -6.29 4.31
CA ILE A 126 -15.93 -6.89 5.40
C ILE A 126 -15.46 -8.34 5.58
N LEU A 127 -14.89 -8.64 6.74
CA LEU A 127 -14.46 -9.97 7.14
C LEU A 127 -15.47 -10.56 8.13
N GLN A 128 -16.10 -11.68 7.74
CA GLN A 128 -16.98 -12.45 8.62
C GLN A 128 -16.33 -13.79 8.98
N ILE A 129 -16.07 -14.00 10.26
CA ILE A 129 -15.56 -15.27 10.80
C ILE A 129 -16.72 -15.98 11.46
N ASN A 130 -16.91 -17.28 11.16
CA ASN A 130 -17.99 -18.09 11.70
C ASN A 130 -17.47 -19.47 12.08
N ALA A 131 -17.59 -19.83 13.35
CA ALA A 131 -17.38 -21.19 13.81
C ALA A 131 -18.53 -22.07 13.31
N LYS A 132 -18.20 -23.12 12.56
CA LYS A 132 -19.17 -24.11 12.06
C LYS A 132 -19.09 -25.39 12.89
N ASP A 133 -19.02 -26.53 12.23
CA ASP A 133 -18.91 -27.83 12.88
C ASP A 133 -17.56 -27.96 13.59
N GLY A 134 -17.57 -28.52 14.81
CA GLY A 134 -16.37 -28.74 15.62
C GLY A 134 -16.47 -28.27 17.07
N GLY A 135 -17.60 -27.69 17.48
CA GLY A 135 -17.86 -27.37 18.88
C GLY A 135 -16.87 -26.35 19.44
N VAL A 136 -16.37 -26.59 20.66
CA VAL A 136 -15.50 -25.65 21.38
C VAL A 136 -14.15 -25.44 20.66
N ASP A 137 -13.57 -26.49 20.06
CA ASP A 137 -12.30 -26.38 19.33
C ASP A 137 -12.43 -25.48 18.09
N ALA A 138 -13.56 -25.54 17.38
CA ALA A 138 -13.84 -24.66 16.24
C ALA A 138 -14.05 -23.20 16.68
N GLN A 139 -14.62 -22.99 17.86
CA GLN A 139 -14.79 -21.65 18.44
C GLN A 139 -13.44 -21.04 18.81
N ASP A 140 -12.56 -21.82 19.44
CA ASP A 140 -11.20 -21.37 19.80
C ASP A 140 -10.38 -21.05 18.55
N TRP A 141 -10.47 -21.90 17.51
CA TRP A 141 -9.84 -21.64 16.22
C TRP A 141 -10.34 -20.35 15.55
N SER A 142 -11.64 -20.09 15.64
CA SER A 142 -12.23 -18.86 15.09
C SER A 142 -11.70 -17.62 15.83
N GLU A 143 -11.46 -17.71 17.13
CA GLU A 143 -10.83 -16.63 17.90
C GLU A 143 -9.37 -16.45 17.50
N MET A 144 -8.63 -17.54 17.27
CA MET A 144 -7.26 -17.48 16.76
C MET A 144 -7.20 -16.79 15.39
N LEU A 145 -8.14 -17.08 14.49
CA LEU A 145 -8.24 -16.42 13.18
C LEU A 145 -8.52 -14.92 13.33
N LEU A 146 -9.43 -14.52 14.21
CA LEU A 146 -9.71 -13.11 14.48
C LEU A 146 -8.44 -12.37 14.94
N ARG A 147 -7.68 -12.97 15.87
CA ARG A 147 -6.41 -12.41 16.35
C ARG A 147 -5.35 -12.35 15.24
N MET A 148 -5.29 -13.36 14.37
CA MET A 148 -4.38 -13.40 13.22
C MET A 148 -4.67 -12.25 12.25
N TYR A 149 -5.93 -12.06 11.85
CA TYR A 149 -6.31 -11.00 10.91
C TYR A 149 -6.13 -9.61 11.50
N ARG A 150 -6.41 -9.44 12.81
CA ARG A 150 -6.09 -8.19 13.50
C ARG A 150 -4.60 -7.86 13.42
N ARG A 151 -3.74 -8.85 13.69
CA ARG A 151 -2.28 -8.66 13.64
C ARG A 151 -1.80 -8.36 12.21
N TRP A 152 -2.36 -9.03 11.21
CA TRP A 152 -2.07 -8.75 9.80
C TRP A 152 -2.46 -7.33 9.40
N ALA A 153 -3.66 -6.88 9.79
CA ALA A 153 -4.12 -5.51 9.52
C ALA A 153 -3.20 -4.46 10.20
N GLU A 154 -2.80 -4.67 11.45
CA GLU A 154 -1.83 -3.81 12.14
C GLU A 154 -0.48 -3.74 11.41
N LEU A 155 0.06 -4.88 10.95
CA LEU A 155 1.33 -4.92 10.20
C LEU A 155 1.24 -4.20 8.86
N LYS A 156 0.06 -4.17 8.24
CA LYS A 156 -0.22 -3.43 7.00
C LYS A 156 -0.69 -2.00 7.23
N SER A 157 -0.77 -1.56 8.49
CA SER A 157 -1.30 -0.25 8.88
C SER A 157 -2.74 -0.01 8.40
N PHE A 158 -3.54 -1.07 8.30
CA PHE A 158 -4.96 -0.99 8.01
C PHE A 158 -5.76 -0.75 9.30
N GLY A 159 -6.88 -0.03 9.16
CA GLY A 159 -7.88 0.09 10.22
C GLY A 159 -8.57 -1.26 10.44
N PHE A 160 -8.80 -1.63 11.70
CA PHE A 160 -9.45 -2.88 12.06
C PHE A 160 -10.56 -2.60 13.08
N GLU A 161 -11.81 -2.59 12.62
CA GLU A 161 -12.99 -2.23 13.41
C GLU A 161 -13.87 -3.47 13.60
N ILE A 162 -14.01 -3.94 14.83
CA ILE A 162 -14.93 -5.03 15.16
C ILE A 162 -16.34 -4.45 15.29
N GLY A 163 -17.26 -4.94 14.46
CA GLY A 163 -18.67 -4.56 14.49
C GLY A 163 -19.44 -5.36 15.52
N ASP A 164 -19.65 -6.65 15.23
CA ASP A 164 -20.33 -7.59 16.13
C ASP A 164 -19.45 -8.79 16.45
N ILE A 165 -19.61 -9.36 17.65
CA ILE A 165 -18.88 -10.52 18.11
C ILE A 165 -19.75 -11.40 19.00
N SER A 166 -19.90 -12.66 18.62
CA SER A 166 -20.60 -13.67 19.41
C SER A 166 -19.58 -14.56 20.10
N ILE A 167 -19.56 -14.54 21.43
CA ILE A 167 -18.64 -15.36 22.24
C ILE A 167 -19.16 -16.80 22.32
N GLY A 168 -18.26 -17.78 22.29
CA GLY A 168 -18.59 -19.18 22.52
C GLY A 168 -19.06 -19.46 23.95
N THR A 169 -19.79 -20.56 24.15
CA THR A 169 -20.35 -20.90 25.47
C THR A 169 -19.26 -21.28 26.49
N GLU A 170 -18.18 -21.91 26.04
CA GLU A 170 -17.09 -22.41 26.89
C GLU A 170 -15.75 -21.71 26.60
N ALA A 171 -15.41 -21.51 25.32
CA ALA A 171 -14.20 -20.81 24.87
C ALA A 171 -14.40 -20.24 23.47
N GLY A 172 -13.50 -19.35 23.03
CA GLY A 172 -13.48 -18.88 21.65
C GLY A 172 -14.64 -17.98 21.25
N ILE A 173 -14.86 -17.88 19.94
CA ILE A 173 -15.98 -17.12 19.36
C ILE A 173 -16.81 -17.99 18.43
N LEU A 174 -18.13 -17.76 18.43
CA LEU A 174 -19.06 -18.31 17.45
C LEU A 174 -19.01 -17.53 16.14
N SER A 175 -18.93 -16.20 16.22
CA SER A 175 -18.80 -15.35 15.04
C SER A 175 -18.16 -14.00 15.36
N ALA A 176 -17.61 -13.36 14.34
CA ALA A 176 -17.18 -11.97 14.38
C ALA A 176 -17.38 -11.31 13.02
N ASP A 177 -17.93 -10.10 13.03
CA ASP A 177 -18.02 -9.19 11.90
C ASP A 177 -16.99 -8.08 12.07
N VAL A 178 -16.09 -7.93 11.10
CA VAL A 178 -15.01 -6.96 11.14
C VAL A 178 -15.01 -6.14 9.85
N THR A 179 -14.89 -4.83 9.98
CA THR A 179 -14.57 -3.93 8.86
C THR A 179 -13.08 -3.63 8.89
N ILE A 180 -12.38 -4.00 7.81
CA ILE A 180 -10.96 -3.69 7.62
C ILE A 180 -10.88 -2.52 6.65
N ARG A 181 -10.35 -1.39 7.14
CA ARG A 181 -10.29 -0.13 6.41
C ARG A 181 -8.92 0.11 5.82
N GLY A 182 -8.86 0.32 4.52
CA GLY A 182 -7.60 0.52 3.81
C GLY A 182 -7.78 0.38 2.31
N ARG A 183 -6.82 0.91 1.55
CA ARG A 183 -6.79 0.70 0.09
C ARG A 183 -6.17 -0.67 -0.20
N TYR A 184 -6.78 -1.43 -1.11
CA TYR A 184 -6.29 -2.75 -1.53
C TYR A 184 -6.22 -3.77 -0.39
N VAL A 185 -7.24 -3.76 0.49
CA VAL A 185 -7.42 -4.72 1.59
C VAL A 185 -7.99 -6.03 1.09
#